data_AF-A0AAV8CZE6-F1
#
_entry.id   AF-A0AAV8CZE6-F1
#
_cell.length_a   1.000
_cell.length_b   1.000
_cell.length_c   1.000
_cell.angle_alpha   90.00
_cell.angle_beta   90.00
_cell.angle_gamma   90.00
#
_symmetry.space_group_name_H-M   'P 1'
#
loop_
_entity.id
_entity.type
_entity.pdbx_description
1 polymer ?
#
loop_
_entity_poly.entity_id
_entity_poly.type
_entity_poly.pdbx_seq_one_letter_code
_entity_poly.pdbx_strand_id
1 'polypeptide(L)'
;MVLTATGPGQNPASKSKRTTKMTREQFRQWLDKIDLNDDGFISWNELYAALLVLGLKFKTWKVWRAMRKIDLNHNNVIDIGKERDLLVEYAEKHWGIIQAD
;
A
#
# COMPACT_ATOMS: atom_id res chain seq x y z
N MET A 1 -6.88 -49.74 -8.58
CA MET A 1 -7.35 -48.86 -7.48
C MET A 1 -6.28 -48.94 -6.41
N VAL A 2 -5.31 -48.03 -6.35
CA VAL A 2 -5.46 -46.63 -5.94
C VAL A 2 -4.45 -45.75 -6.67
N LEU A 3 -4.94 -44.63 -7.21
CA LEU A 3 -4.17 -43.43 -7.51
C LEU A 3 -3.86 -42.79 -6.14
N THR A 4 -2.67 -42.28 -5.87
CA THR A 4 -2.41 -40.85 -6.01
C THR A 4 -0.92 -40.54 -6.14
N ALA A 5 -0.64 -39.58 -7.02
CA ALA A 5 0.67 -39.10 -7.40
C ALA A 5 1.38 -38.35 -6.26
N THR A 6 2.68 -38.65 -6.09
CA THR A 6 3.64 -37.77 -5.41
C THR A 6 3.74 -36.47 -6.20
N GLY A 7 3.20 -35.38 -5.65
CA GLY A 7 3.29 -34.05 -6.24
C GLY A 7 4.75 -33.55 -6.24
N PRO A 8 5.16 -32.79 -7.28
CA PRO A 8 6.52 -32.27 -7.36
C PRO A 8 6.73 -31.18 -6.31
N GLY A 9 7.84 -31.32 -5.58
CA GLY A 9 8.35 -30.30 -4.67
C GLY A 9 8.44 -28.94 -5.37
N GLN A 10 7.72 -27.97 -4.82
CA GLN A 10 7.83 -26.58 -5.23
C GLN A 10 8.98 -25.92 -4.48
N ASN A 11 10.12 -25.79 -5.15
CA ASN A 11 10.97 -24.61 -5.07
C ASN A 11 11.79 -24.57 -6.37
N PRO A 12 11.83 -23.46 -7.12
CA PRO A 12 12.62 -22.32 -6.67
C PRO A 12 12.11 -20.93 -7.14
N ALA A 13 12.56 -19.89 -6.45
CA ALA A 13 12.76 -18.52 -6.96
C ALA A 13 11.67 -17.90 -7.86
N SER A 14 10.92 -16.95 -7.32
CA SER A 14 10.29 -15.91 -8.14
C SER A 14 10.62 -14.52 -7.61
N LYS A 15 11.81 -14.01 -7.99
CA LYS A 15 12.02 -12.58 -8.17
C LYS A 15 11.16 -12.12 -9.35
N SER A 16 9.84 -12.04 -9.15
CA SER A 16 8.93 -11.52 -10.15
C SER A 16 8.46 -10.14 -9.71
N LYS A 17 8.97 -9.11 -10.39
CA LYS A 17 8.33 -7.78 -10.42
C LYS A 17 6.97 -7.91 -11.12
N ARG A 18 6.00 -8.58 -10.48
CA ARG A 18 4.60 -8.31 -10.75
C ARG A 18 4.21 -7.24 -9.76
N THR A 19 4.07 -6.00 -10.23
CA THR A 19 3.27 -5.01 -9.53
C THR A 19 1.83 -5.50 -9.64
N THR A 20 1.47 -6.52 -8.85
CA THR A 20 0.09 -7.00 -8.74
C THR A 20 -0.68 -5.80 -8.23
N LYS A 21 -1.48 -5.19 -9.12
CA LYS A 21 -2.37 -4.12 -8.72
C LYS A 21 -3.32 -4.68 -7.68
N MET A 22 -3.52 -3.93 -6.59
CA MET A 22 -4.43 -4.32 -5.52
C MET A 22 -5.78 -3.62 -5.71
N THR A 23 -6.86 -4.18 -5.16
CA THR A 23 -8.16 -3.49 -5.15
C THR A 23 -8.15 -2.36 -4.11
N ARG A 24 -9.19 -1.51 -4.11
CA ARG A 24 -9.33 -0.45 -3.10
C ARG A 24 -9.39 -1.03 -1.69
N GLU A 25 -10.07 -2.15 -1.50
CA GLU A 25 -10.22 -2.85 -0.21
C GLU A 25 -8.89 -3.45 0.25
N GLN A 26 -8.12 -4.02 -0.67
CA GLN A 26 -6.78 -4.53 -0.34
C GLN A 26 -5.83 -3.39 0.02
N PHE A 27 -5.92 -2.25 -0.67
CA PHE A 27 -5.14 -1.06 -0.32
C PHE A 27 -5.55 -0.52 1.05
N ARG A 28 -6.85 -0.47 1.34
CA ARG A 28 -7.39 -0.13 2.66
C ARG A 28 -6.79 -1.02 3.74
N GLN A 29 -6.88 -2.35 3.61
CA GLN A 29 -6.29 -3.28 4.58
C GLN A 29 -4.78 -3.17 4.68
N TRP A 30 -4.12 -2.76 3.61
CA TRP A 30 -2.70 -2.49 3.61
C TRP A 30 -2.37 -1.21 4.40
N LEU A 31 -3.18 -0.15 4.31
CA LEU A 31 -3.03 1.05 5.13
C LEU A 31 -3.11 0.75 6.64
N ASP A 32 -3.99 -0.17 7.04
CA ASP A 32 -4.12 -0.59 8.45
C ASP A 32 -2.85 -1.30 8.97
N LYS A 33 -1.95 -1.74 8.08
CA LYS A 33 -0.67 -2.37 8.44
C LYS A 33 0.51 -1.42 8.40
N ILE A 34 0.31 -0.19 7.89
CA ILE A 34 1.35 0.83 7.79
C ILE A 34 1.47 1.61 9.09
N ASP A 35 0.36 1.76 9.82
CA ASP A 35 0.34 2.28 11.19
C ASP A 35 1.16 1.33 12.07
N LEU A 36 2.43 1.66 12.30
CA LEU A 36 3.37 0.79 13.00
C LEU A 36 3.30 1.00 14.50
N ASN A 37 2.88 2.19 14.93
CA ASN A 37 2.72 2.56 16.33
C ASN A 37 1.27 2.41 16.82
N ASP A 38 0.33 2.06 15.93
CA ASP A 38 -1.11 1.84 16.20
C ASP A 38 -1.76 3.07 16.85
N ASP A 39 -1.35 4.26 16.39
CA ASP A 39 -1.84 5.53 16.92
C ASP A 39 -3.10 6.04 16.18
N GLY A 40 -3.51 5.34 15.11
CA GLY A 40 -4.64 5.70 14.27
C GLY A 40 -4.31 6.76 13.21
N PHE A 41 -3.04 7.13 13.08
CA PHE A 41 -2.53 8.11 12.12
C PHE A 41 -1.42 7.52 11.26
N ILE A 42 -1.33 7.99 10.02
CA ILE A 42 -0.20 7.65 9.15
C ILE A 42 0.72 8.85 9.08
N SER A 43 1.88 8.73 9.70
CA SER A 43 2.92 9.76 9.65
C SER A 43 3.65 9.78 8.31
N TRP A 44 4.41 10.86 8.07
CA TRP A 44 5.28 10.97 6.90
C TRP A 44 6.27 9.79 6.79
N ASN A 45 6.85 9.38 7.92
CA ASN A 45 7.85 8.31 7.97
C ASN A 45 7.23 6.95 7.61
N GLU A 46 6.03 6.68 8.12
CA GLU A 46 5.32 5.42 7.86
C GLU A 46 4.86 5.35 6.41
N LEU A 47 4.29 6.44 5.88
CA LEU A 47 3.93 6.50 4.47
C LEU A 47 5.16 6.33 3.57
N TYR A 48 6.29 6.93 3.94
CA TYR A 48 7.56 6.77 3.22
C TYR A 48 8.07 5.33 3.24
N ALA A 49 8.09 4.69 4.41
CA ALA A 49 8.48 3.30 4.56
C ALA A 49 7.56 2.38 3.75
N ALA A 50 6.27 2.65 3.76
CA ALA A 50 5.28 1.90 3.01
C ALA A 50 5.49 2.01 1.49
N LEU A 51 5.72 3.21 0.96
CA LEU A 51 6.04 3.39 -0.46
C LEU A 51 7.40 2.79 -0.85
N LEU A 52 8.34 2.70 0.09
CA LEU A 52 9.61 2.00 -0.10
C LEU A 52 9.39 0.49 -0.25
N VAL A 53 8.57 -0.13 0.61
CA VAL A 53 8.22 -1.55 0.53
C VAL A 53 7.50 -1.87 -0.78
N LEU A 54 6.62 -0.98 -1.25
CA LEU A 54 5.97 -1.09 -2.57
C LEU A 54 6.93 -0.90 -3.76
N GLY A 55 8.18 -0.50 -3.52
CA GLY A 55 9.16 -0.30 -4.57
C GLY A 55 8.86 0.88 -5.49
N LEU A 56 8.10 1.88 -5.03
CA LEU A 56 7.74 3.03 -5.84
C LEU A 56 8.95 3.94 -6.10
N LYS A 57 9.07 4.37 -7.36
CA LYS A 57 10.00 5.44 -7.75
C LYS A 57 9.49 6.79 -7.25
N PHE A 58 10.43 7.70 -6.97
CA PHE A 58 10.14 9.07 -6.49
C PHE A 58 9.27 9.09 -5.23
N LYS A 59 9.44 8.11 -4.34
CA LYS A 59 8.66 7.97 -3.10
C LYS A 59 8.62 9.24 -2.25
N THR A 60 9.74 9.93 -2.03
CA THR A 60 9.79 11.20 -1.28
C THR A 60 8.82 12.25 -1.83
N TRP A 61 8.82 12.44 -3.15
CA TRP A 61 7.93 13.38 -3.82
C TRP A 61 6.47 12.91 -3.79
N LYS A 62 6.22 11.60 -3.90
CA LYS A 62 4.87 11.02 -3.77
C LYS A 62 4.30 11.19 -2.36
N VAL A 63 5.08 10.95 -1.31
CA VAL A 63 4.69 11.22 0.08
C VAL A 63 4.36 12.69 0.23
N TRP A 64 5.29 13.59 -0.14
CA TRP A 64 5.08 15.03 -0.01
C TRP A 64 3.80 15.51 -0.70
N ARG A 65 3.53 15.01 -1.91
CA ARG A 65 2.34 15.39 -2.69
C ARG A 65 1.05 14.78 -2.12
N ALA A 66 1.12 13.57 -1.56
CA ALA A 66 0.00 12.93 -0.89
C ALA A 66 -0.36 13.69 0.39
N MET A 67 0.62 13.95 1.27
CA MET A 67 0.42 14.73 2.50
C MET A 67 -0.21 16.08 2.18
N ARG A 68 0.37 16.86 1.26
CA ARG A 68 -0.17 18.18 0.89
C ARG A 68 -1.60 18.17 0.35
N LYS A 69 -2.09 17.02 -0.16
CA LYS A 69 -3.43 16.89 -0.73
C LYS A 69 -4.45 16.34 0.26
N ILE A 70 -4.00 15.49 1.19
CA ILE A 70 -4.85 14.71 2.09
C ILE A 70 -4.88 15.32 3.49
N ASP A 71 -3.74 15.81 3.98
CA ASP A 71 -3.61 16.51 5.26
C ASP A 71 -4.26 17.90 5.14
N LEU A 72 -5.58 17.93 5.35
CA LEU A 72 -6.41 19.14 5.27
C LEU A 72 -6.30 20.01 6.52
N ASN A 73 -5.87 19.42 7.64
CA ASN A 73 -5.74 20.11 8.93
C ASN A 73 -4.30 20.60 9.20
N HIS A 74 -3.36 20.25 8.31
CA HIS A 74 -1.93 20.59 8.36
C HIS A 74 -1.20 20.05 9.60
N ASN A 75 -1.65 18.92 10.13
CA ASN A 75 -1.03 18.25 11.28
C ASN A 75 0.15 17.33 10.88
N ASN A 76 0.47 17.26 9.58
CA ASN A 76 1.50 16.40 8.98
C ASN A 76 1.31 14.90 9.22
N VAL A 77 0.09 14.46 9.48
CA VAL A 77 -0.29 13.06 9.58
C VAL A 77 -1.63 12.83 8.84
N ILE A 78 -1.95 11.58 8.50
CA ILE A 78 -3.23 11.23 7.85
C ILE A 78 -4.06 10.43 8.85
N ASP A 79 -5.24 10.92 9.21
CA ASP A 79 -6.18 10.23 10.11
C ASP A 79 -6.81 9.01 9.40
N ILE A 80 -6.60 7.80 9.92
CA ILE A 80 -7.10 6.56 9.31
C ILE A 80 -8.64 6.49 9.35
N GLY A 81 -9.28 7.13 10.33
CA GLY A 81 -10.73 7.16 10.46
C GLY A 81 -11.41 8.16 9.52
N LYS A 82 -10.74 9.25 9.15
CA LYS A 82 -11.35 10.35 8.38
C LYS A 82 -10.79 10.53 6.98
N GLU A 83 -9.50 10.30 6.79
CA GLU A 83 -8.76 10.70 5.60
C GLU A 83 -8.24 9.50 4.78
N ARG A 84 -8.43 8.28 5.28
CA ARG A 84 -8.08 7.03 4.60
C ARG A 84 -8.68 6.92 3.20
N ASP A 85 -9.96 7.24 3.03
CA ASP A 85 -10.61 7.14 1.72
C ASP A 85 -10.05 8.15 0.71
N LEU A 86 -9.66 9.35 1.18
CA LEU A 86 -8.96 10.34 0.35
C LEU A 86 -7.59 9.82 -0.10
N LEU A 87 -6.87 9.13 0.79
CA LEU A 87 -5.59 8.50 0.45
C LEU A 87 -5.76 7.37 -0.57
N VAL A 88 -6.81 6.55 -0.45
CA VAL A 88 -7.13 5.48 -1.41
C VAL A 88 -7.42 6.07 -2.79
N GLU A 89 -8.29 7.07 -2.89
CA GLU A 89 -8.61 7.74 -4.15
C GLU A 89 -7.37 8.38 -4.78
N TYR A 90 -6.55 9.04 -3.96
CA TYR A 90 -5.30 9.66 -4.42
C TYR A 90 -4.31 8.61 -4.97
N ALA A 91 -4.12 7.51 -4.24
CA ALA A 91 -3.20 6.44 -4.63
C ALA A 91 -3.66 5.73 -5.91
N GLU A 92 -4.96 5.51 -6.08
CA GLU A 92 -5.55 4.96 -7.30
C GLU A 92 -5.24 5.82 -8.52
N LYS A 93 -5.44 7.14 -8.39
CA LYS A 93 -5.24 8.08 -9.48
C LYS A 93 -3.76 8.33 -9.82
N HIS A 94 -2.87 8.30 -8.82
CA HIS A 94 -1.50 8.82 -8.96
C HIS A 94 -0.39 7.79 -8.78
N TRP A 95 -0.64 6.64 -8.16
CA TRP A 95 0.40 5.68 -7.85
C TRP A 95 0.40 4.46 -8.78
N GLY A 96 -0.72 4.17 -9.43
CA GLY A 96 -0.81 3.08 -10.42
C GLY A 96 -0.68 1.68 -9.79
N ILE A 97 -0.85 1.58 -8.47
CA ILE A 97 -0.80 0.34 -7.69
C ILE A 97 -2.20 -0.21 -7.37
N ILE A 98 -3.23 0.61 -7.53
CA ILE A 98 -4.64 0.22 -7.32
C ILE A 98 -5.29 0.04 -8.69
N GLN A 99 -6.06 -1.03 -8.86
CA GLN A 99 -6.94 -1.20 -10.01
C GLN A 99 -8.28 -0.55 -9.71
N ALA A 100 -8.78 0.27 -10.64
CA ALA A 100 -10.18 0.67 -10.64
C ALA A 100 -10.99 -0.55 -11.07
N ASP A 101 -11.88 -1.04 -10.20
CA ASP A 101 -12.87 -2.07 -10.53
C ASP A 101 -13.89 -1.55 -11.55
#